data_AF-A0A850GD99-F1
#
_entry.id   AF-A0A850GD99-F1
#
_cell.length_a   1.000
_cell.length_b   1.000
_cell.length_c   1.000
_cell.angle_alpha   90.00
_cell.angle_beta   90.00
_cell.angle_gamma   90.00
#
_symmetry.space_group_name_H-M   'P 1'
#
loop_
_entity.id
_entity.type
_entity.pdbx_description
1 polymer ?
#
loop_
_entity_poly.entity_id
_entity_poly.type
_entity_poly.pdbx_seq_one_letter_code
_entity_poly.pdbx_strand_id
1 'polypeptide(L)'
;MTTTAQQGDAARSSEGGGGALEERPISESGSEDARAEAEPPGLEPASEPAPEPGGRAGARADAAPPELDALPINDPKALAEGTLAQLRANIRHPRPPPRKGRWLTSFVWGLAQPLLGLRVLLAHGDLFVRAIGPLVVLLVVCWLLADGADAVGPLPWLSAYYATLVGAAQVSPIFFTKNFAKLAAESRRHLEVTRHEPYLRSYGQAVREAVLQLLIVGAGVAPLVGVARMTPLVGGVIAALVGWIWLAHWIVVEALDSARTLPPGEDMESIERRHALLDPPWYVAPMTWRLRGIWALLRSPLSVWLGFVQRLSRRWRGEVLVVETRPAIAAGFGVGASLLLAIPVINLLMRPAVVIAAAHVLGRLEEELELPEEEQGEQGEAEEDVSAKQEAAGEVEEQAAREAKILPSESAGAEP
;
A
#
# COMPACT_ATOMS: atom_id res chain seq x y z
N MET A 1 16.24 -49.62 -18.32
CA MET A 1 17.37 -50.54 -18.56
C MET A 1 18.34 -49.74 -19.42
N THR A 2 19.46 -49.20 -18.94
CA THR A 2 20.50 -49.81 -18.09
C THR A 2 21.19 -48.72 -17.28
N THR A 3 21.51 -49.07 -16.03
CA THR A 3 22.14 -48.30 -14.96
C THR A 3 23.61 -48.02 -15.25
N THR A 4 24.15 -46.86 -14.88
CA THR A 4 25.56 -46.74 -14.46
C THR A 4 25.72 -45.62 -13.45
N ALA A 5 26.22 -46.01 -12.28
CA ALA A 5 26.58 -45.16 -11.15
C ALA A 5 27.93 -44.46 -11.41
N GLN A 6 28.13 -43.28 -10.82
CA GLN A 6 29.48 -42.85 -10.50
C GLN A 6 29.49 -42.10 -9.16
N GLN A 7 30.11 -42.78 -8.21
CA GLN A 7 30.46 -42.38 -6.87
C GLN A 7 31.88 -41.79 -6.93
N GLY A 8 32.10 -40.67 -6.26
CA GLY A 8 33.40 -40.02 -6.17
C GLY A 8 33.52 -39.25 -4.87
N ASP A 9 34.00 -39.95 -3.83
CA ASP A 9 34.51 -39.37 -2.59
C ASP A 9 35.83 -38.64 -2.85
N ALA A 10 35.95 -37.42 -2.30
CA ALA A 10 37.24 -36.83 -1.98
C ALA A 10 37.08 -35.80 -0.86
N ALA A 11 37.29 -36.26 0.37
CA ALA A 11 37.62 -35.40 1.50
C ALA A 11 39.11 -35.05 1.46
N ARG A 12 39.45 -33.76 1.63
CA ARG A 12 40.64 -33.33 2.39
C ARG A 12 40.63 -31.83 2.67
N SER A 13 40.92 -31.53 3.93
CA SER A 13 41.08 -30.25 4.59
C SER A 13 42.21 -29.37 4.04
N SER A 14 42.01 -28.04 4.12
CA SER A 14 42.97 -27.08 4.68
C SER A 14 42.17 -25.83 5.08
N GLU A 15 42.04 -25.48 6.36
CA GLU A 15 42.96 -24.56 7.06
C GLU A 15 43.41 -23.37 6.20
N GLY A 16 43.03 -22.15 6.62
CA GLY A 16 43.65 -20.94 6.10
C GLY A 16 42.84 -19.65 6.32
N GLY A 17 43.25 -18.87 7.31
CA GLY A 17 43.32 -17.41 7.14
C GLY A 17 42.15 -16.58 7.66
N GLY A 18 42.20 -16.24 8.94
CA GLY A 18 41.58 -15.01 9.43
C GLY A 18 42.26 -13.80 8.81
N GLY A 19 41.49 -12.98 8.10
CA GLY A 19 41.88 -11.66 7.64
C GLY A 19 41.04 -10.62 8.36
N ALA A 20 41.63 -9.99 9.38
CA ALA A 20 41.10 -8.79 10.00
C ALA A 20 41.08 -7.67 8.94
N LEU A 21 39.89 -7.14 8.64
CA LEU A 21 39.74 -5.94 7.84
C LEU A 21 39.97 -4.74 8.76
N GLU A 22 41.16 -4.19 8.61
CA GLU A 22 41.64 -2.93 9.18
C GLU A 22 40.81 -1.77 8.62
N GLU A 23 39.93 -1.20 9.45
CA GLU A 23 39.23 0.04 9.18
C GLU A 23 40.25 1.18 9.08
N ARG A 24 40.43 1.71 7.87
CA ARG A 24 41.21 2.94 7.66
C ARG A 24 40.34 4.15 7.98
N PRO A 25 40.81 5.09 8.82
CA PRO A 25 40.16 6.38 8.98
C PRO A 25 40.37 7.22 7.72
N ILE A 26 39.27 7.70 7.14
CA ILE A 26 39.29 8.70 6.07
C ILE A 26 39.51 10.05 6.76
N SER A 27 40.76 10.51 6.77
CA SER A 27 41.11 11.87 7.17
C SER A 27 40.57 12.88 6.17
N GLU A 28 39.94 13.90 6.75
CA GLU A 28 39.66 15.21 6.21
C GLU A 28 40.88 15.82 5.48
N SER A 29 40.62 16.44 4.33
CA SER A 29 41.51 17.43 3.73
C SER A 29 40.78 18.16 2.61
N GLY A 30 40.41 19.42 2.87
CA GLY A 30 40.71 20.48 1.93
C GLY A 30 39.56 21.39 1.46
N SER A 31 39.82 22.69 1.66
CA SER A 31 39.32 23.88 0.94
C SER A 31 37.85 24.23 1.15
N GLU A 32 37.50 25.23 1.97
CA GLU A 32 37.72 26.68 1.71
C GLU A 32 37.42 27.06 0.26
N ASP A 33 36.19 27.51 0.01
CA ASP A 33 35.97 28.66 -0.84
C ASP A 33 34.71 29.40 -0.38
N ALA A 34 34.96 30.44 0.40
CA ALA A 34 34.01 31.48 0.75
C ALA A 34 33.67 32.28 -0.52
N ARG A 35 32.47 32.09 -1.05
CA ARG A 35 31.83 33.09 -1.92
C ARG A 35 30.65 33.70 -1.19
N ALA A 36 30.94 34.85 -0.61
CA ALA A 36 29.97 35.88 -0.31
C ALA A 36 29.35 36.33 -1.65
N GLU A 37 28.11 35.93 -1.90
CA GLU A 37 27.27 36.57 -2.90
C GLU A 37 26.33 37.55 -2.20
N ALA A 38 26.41 38.78 -2.70
CA ALA A 38 25.80 39.98 -2.19
C ALA A 38 24.27 39.90 -2.20
N GLU A 39 23.65 40.39 -1.12
CA GLU A 39 22.26 40.85 -1.11
C GLU A 39 22.09 41.95 -2.18
N PRO A 40 21.22 41.77 -3.19
CA PRO A 40 20.77 42.88 -4.00
C PRO A 40 19.80 43.77 -3.19
N PRO A 41 19.88 45.09 -3.33
CA PRO A 41 19.03 46.04 -2.60
C PRO A 41 17.57 45.95 -3.04
N GLY A 42 16.70 46.23 -2.08
CA GLY A 42 15.25 46.19 -2.19
C GLY A 42 14.69 46.90 -3.42
N LEU A 43 13.95 46.12 -4.21
CA LEU A 43 12.94 46.62 -5.12
C LEU A 43 11.59 46.40 -4.45
N GLU A 44 11.00 47.50 -3.98
CA GLU A 44 9.59 47.54 -3.60
C GLU A 44 8.75 47.04 -4.80
N PRO A 45 7.95 45.97 -4.65
CA PRO A 45 7.04 45.58 -5.71
C PRO A 45 5.96 46.64 -5.82
N ALA A 46 5.98 47.36 -6.94
CA ALA A 46 4.88 48.22 -7.37
C ALA A 46 3.57 47.44 -7.23
N SER A 47 2.63 48.01 -6.49
CA SER A 47 1.28 47.48 -6.28
C SER A 47 0.53 47.48 -7.61
N GLU A 48 0.66 46.38 -8.35
CA GLU A 48 -0.12 46.14 -9.55
C GLU A 48 -1.58 45.93 -9.12
N PRO A 49 -2.54 46.76 -9.58
CA PRO A 49 -3.92 46.66 -9.17
C PRO A 49 -4.47 45.30 -9.60
N ALA A 50 -4.93 44.53 -8.62
CA ALA A 50 -5.55 43.23 -8.83
C ALA A 50 -6.63 43.37 -9.93
N PRO A 51 -6.57 42.56 -11.01
CA PRO A 51 -7.61 42.57 -12.02
C PRO A 51 -8.94 42.23 -11.35
N GLU A 52 -9.91 43.12 -11.48
CA GLU A 52 -11.28 42.88 -11.03
C GLU A 52 -11.76 41.53 -11.61
N PRO A 53 -12.37 40.65 -10.80
CA PRO A 53 -12.93 39.39 -11.29
C PRO A 53 -14.15 39.71 -12.16
N GLY A 54 -13.87 40.00 -13.43
CA GLY A 54 -14.83 40.13 -14.51
C GLY A 54 -15.70 38.88 -14.56
N GLY A 55 -16.99 39.10 -14.31
CA GLY A 55 -17.95 38.06 -14.05
C GLY A 55 -18.31 37.21 -15.26
N ARG A 56 -18.88 36.05 -14.89
CA ARG A 56 -19.97 35.36 -15.60
C ARG A 56 -19.68 34.96 -17.04
N ALA A 57 -18.87 33.90 -17.19
CA ALA A 57 -19.04 32.95 -18.28
C ALA A 57 -19.27 31.55 -17.71
N GLY A 58 -20.55 31.21 -17.51
CA GLY A 58 -21.00 29.83 -17.60
C GLY A 58 -20.46 28.81 -16.60
N ALA A 59 -20.44 29.10 -15.30
CA ALA A 59 -20.49 28.05 -14.29
C ALA A 59 -21.88 27.39 -14.35
N ARG A 60 -22.12 26.60 -15.40
CA ARG A 60 -23.19 25.61 -15.40
C ARG A 60 -22.78 24.66 -14.30
N ALA A 61 -23.29 24.89 -13.09
CA ALA A 61 -23.07 24.02 -11.95
C ALA A 61 -23.30 22.60 -12.46
N ASP A 62 -22.23 21.82 -12.57
CA ASP A 62 -22.30 20.42 -12.93
C ASP A 62 -23.09 19.78 -11.78
N ALA A 63 -24.41 19.77 -11.93
CA ALA A 63 -25.32 19.26 -10.94
C ALA A 63 -24.81 17.88 -10.56
N ALA A 64 -24.55 17.69 -9.26
CA ALA A 64 -24.02 16.42 -8.77
C ALA A 64 -24.90 15.30 -9.34
N PRO A 65 -24.31 14.28 -9.98
CA PRO A 65 -25.09 13.22 -10.59
C PRO A 65 -26.02 12.61 -9.52
N PRO A 66 -27.24 12.22 -9.90
CA PRO A 66 -28.20 11.66 -8.97
C PRO A 66 -27.58 10.47 -8.22
N GLU A 67 -27.88 10.38 -6.94
CA GLU A 67 -27.36 9.35 -6.06
C GLU A 67 -27.93 7.98 -6.43
N LEU A 68 -27.07 7.00 -6.76
CA LEU A 68 -27.53 5.68 -7.24
C LEU A 68 -28.34 4.93 -6.20
N ASP A 69 -27.96 5.05 -4.92
CA ASP A 69 -28.63 4.36 -3.82
C ASP A 69 -30.06 4.90 -3.59
N ALA A 70 -30.42 6.06 -4.16
CA ALA A 70 -31.76 6.62 -4.11
C ALA A 70 -32.63 6.25 -5.33
N LEU A 71 -32.06 5.62 -6.36
CA LEU A 71 -32.81 5.21 -7.55
C LEU A 71 -33.65 3.96 -7.27
N PRO A 72 -34.87 3.86 -7.82
CA PRO A 72 -35.72 2.69 -7.64
C PRO A 72 -35.07 1.47 -8.30
N ILE A 73 -34.75 0.45 -7.49
CA ILE A 73 -34.15 -0.82 -7.96
C ILE A 73 -35.02 -1.52 -9.02
N ASN A 74 -36.33 -1.26 -9.01
CA ASN A 74 -37.29 -1.82 -9.96
C ASN A 74 -37.25 -1.21 -11.36
N ASP A 75 -36.47 -0.15 -11.59
CA ASP A 75 -36.22 0.42 -12.92
C ASP A 75 -34.76 0.16 -13.35
N PRO A 76 -34.49 -0.98 -14.03
CA PRO A 76 -33.13 -1.33 -14.43
C PRO A 76 -32.55 -0.35 -15.45
N LYS A 77 -33.39 0.34 -16.21
CA LYS A 77 -32.95 1.32 -17.20
C LYS A 77 -32.45 2.58 -16.50
N ALA A 78 -33.23 3.12 -15.56
CA ALA A 78 -32.80 4.27 -14.76
C ALA A 78 -31.52 3.97 -13.97
N LEU A 79 -31.40 2.75 -13.40
CA LEU A 79 -30.21 2.32 -12.69
C LEU A 79 -28.98 2.26 -13.61
N ALA A 80 -29.11 1.71 -14.81
CA ALA A 80 -28.03 1.61 -15.79
C ALA A 80 -27.59 3.00 -16.30
N GLU A 81 -28.55 3.87 -16.64
CA GLU A 81 -28.28 5.24 -17.08
C GLU A 81 -27.60 6.06 -15.97
N GLY A 82 -28.09 5.96 -14.73
CA GLY A 82 -27.47 6.56 -13.56
C GLY A 82 -26.05 6.05 -13.35
N THR A 83 -25.84 4.74 -13.43
CA THR A 83 -24.52 4.10 -13.22
C THR A 83 -23.52 4.60 -14.25
N LEU A 84 -23.92 4.63 -15.53
CA LEU A 84 -23.08 5.13 -16.61
C LEU A 84 -22.77 6.63 -16.46
N ALA A 85 -23.76 7.43 -16.04
CA ALA A 85 -23.57 8.86 -15.79
C ALA A 85 -22.57 9.10 -14.64
N GLN A 86 -22.70 8.37 -13.53
CA GLN A 86 -21.76 8.45 -12.41
C GLN A 86 -20.36 7.98 -12.79
N LEU A 87 -20.26 6.84 -13.49
CA LEU A 87 -18.98 6.31 -13.97
C LEU A 87 -18.26 7.36 -14.84
N ARG A 88 -18.97 7.93 -15.82
CA ARG A 88 -18.42 8.99 -16.70
C ARG A 88 -18.01 10.22 -15.91
N ALA A 89 -18.79 10.63 -14.91
CA ALA A 89 -18.50 11.79 -14.09
C ALA A 89 -17.23 11.58 -13.23
N ASN A 90 -17.07 10.39 -12.62
CA ASN A 90 -15.90 10.01 -11.83
C ASN A 90 -14.63 9.83 -12.68
N ILE A 91 -14.77 9.47 -13.96
CA ILE A 91 -13.63 9.39 -14.89
C ILE A 91 -13.16 10.78 -15.31
N ARG A 92 -14.08 11.72 -15.55
CA ARG A 92 -13.75 13.06 -16.08
C ARG A 92 -13.01 13.93 -15.08
N HIS A 93 -13.44 13.92 -13.83
CA HIS A 93 -12.88 14.75 -12.78
C HIS A 93 -12.57 13.90 -11.55
N PRO A 94 -11.37 14.04 -10.94
CA PRO A 94 -11.10 13.50 -9.62
C PRO A 94 -12.18 13.99 -8.65
N ARG A 95 -12.78 13.07 -7.88
CA ARG A 95 -13.85 13.38 -6.93
C ARG A 95 -13.58 12.67 -5.61
N PRO A 96 -13.98 13.26 -4.48
CA PRO A 96 -13.86 12.59 -3.19
C PRO A 96 -14.68 11.29 -3.18
N PRO A 97 -14.27 10.31 -2.36
CA PRO A 97 -14.98 9.05 -2.25
C PRO A 97 -16.37 9.29 -1.66
N PRO A 98 -17.38 8.47 -2.04
CA PRO A 98 -18.70 8.55 -1.45
C PRO A 98 -18.66 8.29 0.07
N ARG A 99 -19.63 8.83 0.81
CA ARG A 99 -19.80 8.55 2.24
C ARG A 99 -20.00 7.05 2.51
N LYS A 100 -19.55 6.58 3.68
CA LYS A 100 -19.78 5.20 4.14
C LYS A 100 -21.28 4.86 4.15
N GLY A 101 -21.61 3.59 3.90
CA GLY A 101 -23.00 3.10 3.83
C GLY A 101 -23.65 3.12 2.44
N ARG A 102 -23.04 3.81 1.46
CA ARG A 102 -23.52 3.89 0.07
C ARG A 102 -22.84 2.88 -0.83
N TRP A 103 -23.26 1.61 -0.75
CA TRP A 103 -22.53 0.50 -1.36
C TRP A 103 -22.41 0.62 -2.88
N LEU A 104 -23.51 0.91 -3.60
CA LEU A 104 -23.49 0.93 -5.06
C LEU A 104 -22.71 2.14 -5.59
N THR A 105 -22.95 3.32 -5.01
CA THR A 105 -22.19 4.53 -5.36
C THR A 105 -20.69 4.34 -5.10
N SER A 106 -20.32 3.72 -3.97
CA SER A 106 -18.93 3.39 -3.63
C SER A 106 -18.29 2.41 -4.61
N PHE A 107 -19.03 1.37 -5.01
CA PHE A 107 -18.59 0.41 -6.01
C PHE A 107 -18.33 1.08 -7.37
N VAL A 108 -19.26 1.91 -7.84
CA VAL A 108 -19.12 2.62 -9.12
C VAL A 108 -17.98 3.64 -9.07
N TRP A 109 -17.78 4.30 -7.93
CA TRP A 109 -16.62 5.16 -7.73
C TRP A 109 -15.32 4.37 -7.82
N GLY A 110 -15.21 3.22 -7.14
CA GLY A 110 -14.05 2.34 -7.24
C GLY A 110 -13.79 1.83 -8.67
N LEU A 111 -14.85 1.42 -9.36
CA LEU A 111 -14.82 0.96 -10.76
C LEU A 111 -14.27 2.02 -11.72
N ALA A 112 -14.54 3.29 -11.44
CA ALA A 112 -14.08 4.42 -12.24
C ALA A 112 -12.57 4.68 -12.11
N GLN A 113 -11.93 4.28 -11.00
CA GLN A 113 -10.56 4.71 -10.68
C GLN A 113 -9.52 4.22 -11.68
N PRO A 114 -9.49 2.94 -12.12
CA PRO A 114 -8.52 2.50 -13.12
C PRO A 114 -8.67 3.25 -14.46
N LEU A 115 -9.90 3.60 -14.85
CA LEU A 115 -10.18 4.40 -16.05
C LEU A 115 -9.75 5.87 -15.87
N LEU A 116 -9.96 6.45 -14.70
CA LEU A 116 -9.43 7.77 -14.33
C LEU A 116 -7.89 7.77 -14.41
N GLY A 117 -7.23 6.76 -13.84
CA GLY A 117 -5.78 6.62 -13.88
C GLY A 117 -5.23 6.49 -15.30
N LEU A 118 -5.91 5.73 -16.17
CA LEU A 118 -5.57 5.64 -17.59
C LEU A 118 -5.75 6.99 -18.30
N ARG A 119 -6.86 7.70 -18.03
CA ARG A 119 -7.09 9.04 -18.61
C ARG A 119 -6.01 10.02 -18.19
N VAL A 120 -5.68 10.07 -16.89
CA VAL A 120 -4.63 10.95 -16.35
C VAL A 120 -3.27 10.60 -16.97
N LEU A 121 -2.94 9.32 -17.08
CA LEU A 121 -1.72 8.88 -17.75
C LEU A 121 -1.62 9.39 -19.20
N LEU A 122 -2.72 9.34 -19.96
CA LEU A 122 -2.74 9.76 -21.36
C LEU A 122 -2.85 11.28 -21.53
N ALA A 123 -3.47 11.98 -20.59
CA ALA A 123 -3.64 13.43 -20.63
C ALA A 123 -2.35 14.20 -20.26
N HIS A 124 -1.48 13.59 -19.45
CA HIS A 124 -0.28 14.23 -18.91
C HIS A 124 0.98 13.56 -19.48
N GLY A 125 1.61 14.25 -20.44
CA GLY A 125 2.76 13.71 -21.19
C GLY A 125 3.98 13.38 -20.32
N ASP A 126 4.19 14.09 -19.22
CA ASP A 126 5.24 13.82 -18.24
C ASP A 126 5.05 12.46 -17.55
N LEU A 127 3.82 12.13 -17.14
CA LEU A 127 3.47 10.83 -16.58
C LEU A 127 3.62 9.73 -17.63
N PHE A 128 3.13 9.99 -18.85
CA PHE A 128 3.22 9.04 -19.97
C PHE A 128 4.66 8.66 -20.30
N VAL A 129 5.55 9.64 -20.43
CA VAL A 129 6.98 9.42 -20.73
C VAL A 129 7.65 8.63 -19.60
N ARG A 130 7.33 8.94 -18.33
CA ARG A 130 7.86 8.18 -17.18
C ARG A 130 7.37 6.74 -17.16
N ALA A 131 6.12 6.49 -17.57
CA ALA A 131 5.53 5.16 -17.61
C ALA A 131 6.01 4.30 -18.79
N ILE A 132 6.23 4.91 -19.96
CA ILE A 132 6.55 4.16 -21.19
C ILE A 132 8.01 3.66 -21.22
N GLY A 133 8.94 4.35 -20.55
CA GLY A 133 10.34 3.94 -20.49
C GLY A 133 10.55 2.49 -20.03
N PRO A 134 10.06 2.11 -18.82
CA PRO A 134 10.04 0.72 -18.35
C PRO A 134 9.44 -0.27 -19.33
N LEU A 135 8.32 0.10 -19.96
CA LEU A 135 7.60 -0.76 -20.90
C LEU A 135 8.45 -1.02 -22.15
N VAL A 136 9.06 0.01 -22.74
CA VAL A 136 9.92 -0.13 -23.92
C VAL A 136 11.12 -1.02 -23.60
N VAL A 137 11.78 -0.81 -22.46
CA VAL A 137 12.91 -1.66 -22.03
C VAL A 137 12.47 -3.12 -21.89
N LEU A 138 11.31 -3.38 -21.28
CA LEU A 138 10.77 -4.73 -21.14
C LEU A 138 10.50 -5.38 -22.51
N LEU A 139 9.85 -4.65 -23.43
CA LEU A 139 9.56 -5.16 -24.78
C LEU A 139 10.85 -5.49 -25.55
N VAL A 140 11.87 -4.65 -25.45
CA VAL A 140 13.19 -4.90 -26.07
C VAL A 140 13.87 -6.14 -25.48
N VAL A 141 13.83 -6.32 -24.15
CA VAL A 141 14.40 -7.51 -23.50
C VAL A 141 13.65 -8.78 -23.93
N CYS A 142 12.32 -8.76 -23.96
CA CYS A 142 11.51 -9.90 -24.43
C CYS A 142 11.79 -10.20 -25.90
N TRP A 143 11.99 -9.18 -26.73
CA TRP A 143 12.35 -9.31 -28.14
C TRP A 143 13.70 -10.04 -28.30
N LEU A 144 14.73 -9.61 -27.55
CA LEU A 144 16.06 -10.24 -27.55
C LEU A 144 16.01 -11.70 -27.07
N LEU A 145 15.23 -11.99 -26.02
CA LEU A 145 15.07 -13.37 -25.51
C LEU A 145 14.34 -14.27 -26.50
N ALA A 146 13.36 -13.74 -27.23
CA ALA A 146 12.64 -14.49 -28.26
C ALA A 146 13.52 -14.78 -29.48
N ASP A 147 14.39 -13.84 -29.87
CA ASP A 147 15.37 -14.02 -30.95
C ASP A 147 16.43 -15.09 -30.60
N GLY A 148 16.79 -15.19 -29.31
CA GLY A 148 17.70 -16.22 -28.81
C GLY A 148 17.06 -17.58 -28.55
N ALA A 149 15.73 -17.71 -28.62
CA ALA A 149 15.08 -19.02 -28.65
C ALA A 149 15.21 -19.57 -30.07
N ASP A 150 15.57 -20.84 -30.25
CA ASP A 150 15.73 -21.52 -31.55
C ASP A 150 14.41 -21.65 -32.37
N ALA A 151 13.56 -20.64 -32.34
CA ALA A 151 12.26 -20.55 -32.96
C ALA A 151 12.39 -20.18 -34.44
N VAL A 152 12.34 -21.19 -35.31
CA VAL A 152 12.41 -20.98 -36.77
C VAL A 152 11.05 -20.54 -37.30
N GLY A 153 10.96 -19.28 -37.75
CA GLY A 153 9.78 -18.71 -38.42
C GLY A 153 8.94 -17.76 -37.55
N PRO A 154 8.04 -16.98 -38.17
CA PRO A 154 7.37 -15.86 -37.50
C PRO A 154 6.39 -16.28 -36.41
N LEU A 155 5.67 -17.40 -36.58
CA LEU A 155 4.69 -17.87 -35.60
C LEU A 155 5.36 -18.45 -34.33
N PRO A 156 6.35 -19.36 -34.41
CA PRO A 156 7.09 -19.81 -33.24
C PRO A 156 7.80 -18.67 -32.50
N TRP A 157 8.40 -17.73 -33.24
CA TRP A 157 9.06 -16.55 -32.66
C TRP A 157 8.06 -15.68 -31.89
N LEU A 158 6.89 -15.40 -32.49
CA LEU A 158 5.84 -14.62 -31.83
C LEU A 158 5.31 -15.33 -30.57
N SER A 159 5.17 -16.65 -30.60
CA SER A 159 4.81 -17.46 -29.44
C SER A 159 5.86 -17.34 -28.32
N ALA A 160 7.15 -17.46 -28.65
CA ALA A 160 8.25 -17.28 -27.71
C ALA A 160 8.28 -15.86 -27.14
N TYR A 161 8.06 -14.84 -27.97
CA TYR A 161 7.96 -13.44 -27.56
C TYR A 161 6.82 -13.20 -26.57
N TYR A 162 5.60 -13.69 -26.85
CA TYR A 162 4.49 -13.56 -25.91
C TYR A 162 4.71 -14.38 -24.63
N ALA A 163 5.29 -15.58 -24.74
CA ALA A 163 5.61 -16.40 -23.57
C ALA A 163 6.61 -15.70 -22.65
N THR A 164 7.69 -15.11 -23.21
CA THR A 164 8.67 -14.33 -22.44
C THR A 164 8.04 -13.06 -21.87
N LEU A 165 7.18 -12.36 -22.61
CA LEU A 165 6.46 -11.19 -22.12
C LEU A 165 5.56 -11.51 -20.92
N VAL A 166 4.77 -12.59 -21.01
CA VAL A 166 3.90 -13.06 -19.92
C VAL A 166 4.72 -13.48 -18.70
N GLY A 167 5.84 -14.18 -18.90
CA GLY A 167 6.75 -14.56 -17.82
C GLY A 167 7.40 -13.34 -17.16
N ALA A 168 7.88 -12.39 -17.96
CA ALA A 168 8.57 -11.19 -17.49
C ALA A 168 7.62 -10.17 -16.83
N ALA A 169 6.31 -10.22 -17.15
CA ALA A 169 5.30 -9.36 -16.54
C ALA A 169 5.23 -9.50 -15.00
N GLN A 170 5.64 -10.64 -14.45
CA GLN A 170 5.72 -10.87 -12.99
C GLN A 170 6.97 -10.28 -12.36
N VAL A 171 8.06 -10.12 -13.13
CA VAL A 171 9.35 -9.60 -12.64
C VAL A 171 9.46 -8.09 -12.84
N SER A 172 8.69 -7.54 -13.78
CA SER A 172 8.64 -6.09 -14.10
C SER A 172 8.48 -5.17 -12.87
N PRO A 173 7.57 -5.44 -11.90
CA PRO A 173 7.44 -4.60 -10.70
C PRO A 173 8.72 -4.51 -9.86
N ILE A 174 9.54 -5.57 -9.85
CA ILE A 174 10.80 -5.62 -9.10
C ILE A 174 11.83 -4.68 -9.75
N PHE A 175 12.02 -4.79 -11.07
CA PHE A 175 13.00 -3.97 -11.80
C PHE A 175 12.61 -2.50 -11.87
N PHE A 176 11.32 -2.20 -11.91
CA PHE A 176 10.82 -0.83 -12.09
C PHE A 176 10.18 -0.24 -10.83
N THR A 177 10.40 -0.84 -9.66
CA THR A 177 9.83 -0.40 -8.37
C THR A 177 10.04 1.10 -8.11
N LYS A 178 11.26 1.61 -8.33
CA LYS A 178 11.60 3.03 -8.15
C LYS A 178 10.87 3.94 -9.15
N ASN A 179 10.66 3.47 -10.38
CA ASN A 179 9.94 4.23 -11.40
C ASN A 179 8.44 4.31 -11.07
N PHE A 180 7.86 3.21 -10.59
CA PHE A 180 6.46 3.21 -10.13
C PHE A 180 6.26 4.07 -8.88
N ALA A 181 7.18 4.05 -7.90
CA ALA A 181 7.12 4.94 -6.74
C ALA A 181 7.17 6.43 -7.15
N LYS A 182 8.05 6.79 -8.08
CA LYS A 182 8.12 8.15 -8.64
C LYS A 182 6.88 8.51 -9.45
N LEU A 183 6.29 7.55 -10.17
CA LEU A 183 5.06 7.76 -10.92
C LEU A 183 3.88 8.02 -9.98
N ALA A 184 3.77 7.24 -8.89
CA ALA A 184 2.74 7.41 -7.86
C ALA A 184 2.84 8.78 -7.18
N ALA A 185 4.05 9.20 -6.77
CA ALA A 185 4.25 10.51 -6.15
C ALA A 185 3.94 11.68 -7.11
N GLU A 186 4.35 11.57 -8.37
CA GLU A 186 4.09 12.62 -9.37
C GLU A 186 2.61 12.73 -9.71
N SER A 187 1.92 11.61 -9.83
CA SER A 187 0.51 11.59 -10.22
C SER A 187 -0.39 12.31 -9.21
N ARG A 188 -0.01 12.32 -7.92
CA ARG A 188 -0.72 13.07 -6.86
C ARG A 188 -0.93 14.54 -7.22
N ARG A 189 0.04 15.16 -7.91
CA ARG A 189 -0.04 16.57 -8.38
C ARG A 189 -1.15 16.79 -9.40
N HIS A 190 -1.44 15.78 -10.23
CA HIS A 190 -2.44 15.82 -11.29
C HIS A 190 -3.82 15.30 -10.83
N LEU A 191 -3.89 14.74 -9.63
CA LEU A 191 -5.07 14.11 -9.03
C LEU A 191 -5.72 14.95 -7.93
N GLU A 192 -5.23 16.17 -7.69
CA GLU A 192 -5.73 17.08 -6.65
C GLU A 192 -5.72 16.43 -5.25
N VAL A 193 -4.67 15.66 -4.96
CA VAL A 193 -4.39 15.07 -3.64
C VAL A 193 -3.06 15.61 -3.09
N THR A 194 -2.90 15.58 -1.76
CA THR A 194 -1.73 16.14 -1.06
C THR A 194 -0.42 15.63 -1.64
N ARG A 195 0.57 16.50 -1.84
CA ARG A 195 1.86 16.12 -2.46
C ARG A 195 2.73 15.36 -1.47
N HIS A 196 3.10 14.14 -1.82
CA HIS A 196 3.96 13.27 -1.03
C HIS A 196 5.24 12.93 -1.79
N GLU A 197 6.27 12.53 -1.06
CA GLU A 197 7.52 12.05 -1.63
C GLU A 197 7.39 10.60 -2.13
N PRO A 198 8.21 10.15 -3.10
CA PRO A 198 8.17 8.78 -3.57
C PRO A 198 8.64 7.79 -2.50
N TYR A 199 7.87 6.72 -2.30
CA TYR A 199 8.25 5.61 -1.43
C TYR A 199 9.30 4.71 -2.12
N LEU A 200 10.58 5.07 -1.98
CA LEU A 200 11.69 4.43 -2.69
C LEU A 200 12.17 3.15 -1.99
N ARG A 201 11.77 2.00 -2.52
CA ARG A 201 12.25 0.69 -2.06
C ARG A 201 13.60 0.31 -2.67
N SER A 202 14.39 -0.45 -1.91
CA SER A 202 15.58 -1.13 -2.48
C SER A 202 15.17 -2.33 -3.35
N TYR A 203 16.02 -2.73 -4.30
CA TYR A 203 15.72 -3.90 -5.15
C TYR A 203 15.64 -5.19 -4.34
N GLY A 204 16.51 -5.37 -3.34
CA GLY A 204 16.46 -6.55 -2.46
C GLY A 204 15.17 -6.62 -1.65
N GLN A 205 14.68 -5.47 -1.18
CA GLN A 205 13.39 -5.36 -0.51
C GLN A 205 12.23 -5.69 -1.46
N ALA A 206 12.25 -5.17 -2.70
CA ALA A 206 11.23 -5.47 -3.71
C ALA A 206 11.21 -6.97 -4.10
N VAL A 207 12.37 -7.61 -4.24
CA VAL A 207 12.46 -9.08 -4.47
C VAL A 207 11.88 -9.83 -3.29
N ARG A 208 12.27 -9.47 -2.06
CA ARG A 208 11.76 -10.10 -0.83
C ARG A 208 10.23 -9.94 -0.73
N GLU A 209 9.71 -8.74 -0.97
CA GLU A 209 8.28 -8.46 -1.00
C GLU A 209 7.56 -9.30 -2.05
N ALA A 210 8.08 -9.38 -3.27
CA ALA A 210 7.46 -10.18 -4.34
C ALA A 210 7.39 -11.67 -3.97
N VAL A 211 8.44 -12.22 -3.34
CA VAL A 211 8.43 -13.61 -2.84
C VAL A 211 7.40 -13.77 -1.73
N LEU A 212 7.38 -12.86 -0.75
CA LEU A 212 6.40 -12.88 0.34
C LEU A 212 4.96 -12.73 -0.19
N GLN A 213 4.76 -11.91 -1.21
CA GLN A 213 3.48 -11.70 -1.89
C GLN A 213 3.03 -12.97 -2.61
N LEU A 214 3.94 -13.62 -3.36
CA LEU A 214 3.65 -14.89 -4.01
C LEU A 214 3.27 -15.97 -2.97
N LEU A 215 4.01 -16.02 -1.86
CA LEU A 215 3.71 -16.94 -0.76
C LEU A 215 2.33 -16.65 -0.16
N ILE A 216 1.99 -15.40 0.17
CA ILE A 216 0.69 -15.10 0.79
C ILE A 216 -0.48 -15.25 -0.18
N VAL A 217 -0.32 -14.89 -1.45
CA VAL A 217 -1.35 -15.08 -2.47
C VAL A 217 -1.63 -16.58 -2.67
N GLY A 218 -0.59 -17.40 -2.79
CA GLY A 218 -0.74 -18.85 -2.97
C GLY A 218 -1.18 -19.56 -1.69
N ALA A 219 -0.45 -19.35 -0.59
CA ALA A 219 -0.71 -19.99 0.70
C ALA A 219 -2.03 -19.49 1.32
N GLY A 220 -2.27 -18.18 1.39
CA GLY A 220 -3.38 -17.63 2.17
C GLY A 220 -4.74 -18.27 1.88
N VAL A 221 -5.03 -18.60 0.62
CA VAL A 221 -6.31 -19.22 0.21
C VAL A 221 -6.28 -20.75 0.07
N ALA A 222 -5.10 -21.38 0.08
CA ALA A 222 -4.96 -22.81 -0.23
C ALA A 222 -5.82 -23.73 0.64
N PRO A 223 -5.94 -23.54 1.97
CA PRO A 223 -6.81 -24.40 2.80
C PRO A 223 -8.28 -24.25 2.43
N LEU A 224 -8.74 -23.03 2.14
CA LEU A 224 -10.13 -22.77 1.75
C LEU A 224 -10.46 -23.41 0.40
N VAL A 225 -9.56 -23.29 -0.58
CA VAL A 225 -9.65 -23.97 -1.88
C VAL A 225 -9.66 -25.49 -1.71
N GLY A 226 -8.79 -26.02 -0.84
CA GLY A 226 -8.72 -27.45 -0.54
C GLY A 226 -10.03 -27.98 0.04
N VAL A 227 -10.58 -27.31 1.07
CA VAL A 227 -11.87 -27.66 1.68
C VAL A 227 -13.01 -27.53 0.68
N ALA A 228 -13.06 -26.45 -0.11
CA ALA A 228 -14.08 -26.28 -1.13
C ALA A 228 -14.09 -27.44 -2.13
N ARG A 229 -12.92 -27.89 -2.60
CA ARG A 229 -12.79 -29.02 -3.53
C ARG A 229 -13.24 -30.38 -2.97
N MET A 230 -13.29 -30.54 -1.65
CA MET A 230 -13.81 -31.77 -1.03
C MET A 230 -15.32 -31.92 -1.17
N THR A 231 -16.03 -30.85 -1.56
CA THR A 231 -17.49 -30.90 -1.78
C THR A 231 -17.79 -31.55 -3.13
N PRO A 232 -18.53 -32.68 -3.18
CA PRO A 232 -18.85 -33.32 -4.45
C PRO A 232 -19.73 -32.43 -5.34
N LEU A 233 -19.63 -32.60 -6.66
CA LEU A 233 -20.37 -31.88 -7.72
C LEU A 233 -20.04 -30.38 -7.87
N VAL A 234 -20.02 -29.61 -6.79
CA VAL A 234 -19.87 -28.14 -6.83
C VAL A 234 -18.52 -27.63 -6.34
N GLY A 235 -17.72 -28.47 -5.69
CA GLY A 235 -16.49 -28.06 -5.02
C GLY A 235 -15.46 -27.41 -5.94
N GLY A 236 -15.35 -27.85 -7.19
CA GLY A 236 -14.48 -27.24 -8.19
C GLY A 236 -14.89 -25.80 -8.53
N VAL A 237 -16.19 -25.54 -8.67
CA VAL A 237 -16.72 -24.20 -8.95
C VAL A 237 -16.54 -23.28 -7.75
N ILE A 238 -16.87 -23.75 -6.54
CA ILE A 238 -16.68 -22.97 -5.31
C ILE A 238 -15.19 -22.64 -5.12
N ALA A 239 -14.29 -23.61 -5.30
CA ALA A 239 -12.86 -23.41 -5.20
C ALA A 239 -12.34 -22.38 -6.21
N ALA A 240 -12.84 -22.41 -7.45
CA ALA A 240 -12.50 -21.42 -8.47
C ALA A 240 -13.00 -20.02 -8.06
N LEU A 241 -14.24 -19.89 -7.61
CA LEU A 241 -14.81 -18.61 -7.16
C LEU A 241 -14.03 -18.03 -5.98
N VAL A 242 -13.71 -18.85 -4.97
CA VAL A 242 -12.88 -18.43 -3.83
C VAL A 242 -11.51 -17.97 -4.29
N GLY A 243 -10.86 -18.71 -5.20
CA GLY A 243 -9.58 -18.34 -5.78
C GLY A 243 -9.64 -17.01 -6.55
N TRP A 244 -10.69 -16.78 -7.34
CA TRP A 244 -10.89 -15.54 -8.09
C TRP A 244 -11.16 -14.33 -7.18
N ILE A 245 -12.01 -14.48 -6.16
CA ILE A 245 -12.27 -13.43 -5.17
C ILE A 245 -10.98 -13.07 -4.43
N TRP A 246 -10.20 -14.09 -4.04
CA TRP A 246 -8.91 -13.91 -3.39
C TRP A 246 -7.91 -13.18 -4.28
N LEU A 247 -7.81 -13.58 -5.55
CA LEU A 247 -6.94 -12.91 -6.52
C LEU A 247 -7.36 -11.45 -6.74
N ALA A 248 -8.67 -11.18 -6.89
CA ALA A 248 -9.20 -9.84 -7.04
C ALA A 248 -8.88 -8.95 -5.82
N HIS A 249 -8.99 -9.50 -4.60
CA HIS A 249 -8.57 -8.82 -3.37
C HIS A 249 -7.09 -8.44 -3.42
N TRP A 250 -6.21 -9.36 -3.81
CA TRP A 250 -4.77 -9.10 -3.87
C TRP A 250 -4.34 -8.17 -5.00
N ILE A 251 -5.06 -8.12 -6.12
CA ILE A 251 -4.82 -7.11 -7.17
C ILE A 251 -4.98 -5.69 -6.59
N VAL A 252 -5.99 -5.47 -5.75
CA VAL A 252 -6.22 -4.17 -5.10
C VAL A 252 -5.10 -3.88 -4.10
N VAL A 253 -4.73 -4.84 -3.25
CA VAL A 253 -3.66 -4.69 -2.26
C VAL A 253 -2.31 -4.39 -2.93
N GLU A 254 -1.95 -5.11 -4.00
CA GLU A 254 -0.73 -4.85 -4.78
C GLU A 254 -0.74 -3.46 -5.42
N ALA A 255 -1.89 -3.03 -5.95
CA ALA A 255 -2.03 -1.71 -6.55
C ALA A 255 -1.83 -0.60 -5.52
N LEU A 256 -2.44 -0.72 -4.34
CA LEU A 256 -2.27 0.23 -3.24
C LEU A 256 -0.83 0.24 -2.71
N ASP A 257 -0.21 -0.94 -2.53
CA ASP A 257 1.19 -1.06 -2.10
C ASP A 257 2.17 -0.42 -3.11
N SER A 258 1.90 -0.59 -4.41
CA SER A 258 2.66 0.03 -5.50
C SER A 258 2.48 1.55 -5.56
N ALA A 259 1.37 2.06 -5.06
CA ALA A 259 1.02 3.48 -5.04
C ALA A 259 1.38 4.20 -3.74
N ARG A 260 2.01 3.52 -2.78
CA ARG A 260 2.51 4.14 -1.55
C ARG A 260 3.39 5.34 -1.84
N THR A 261 3.23 6.36 -1.02
CA THR A 261 4.03 7.59 -1.01
C THR A 261 4.37 7.94 0.43
N LEU A 262 5.42 8.73 0.63
CA LEU A 262 5.88 9.17 1.94
C LEU A 262 5.21 10.51 2.29
N PRO A 263 4.38 10.57 3.35
CA PRO A 263 3.85 11.83 3.86
C PRO A 263 4.98 12.79 4.25
N PRO A 264 4.75 14.11 4.22
CA PRO A 264 5.77 15.09 4.57
C PRO A 264 6.27 14.88 6.01
N GLY A 265 7.59 14.77 6.18
CA GLY A 265 8.21 14.59 7.50
C GLY A 265 8.19 13.15 8.03
N GLU A 266 7.59 12.20 7.32
CA GLU A 266 7.64 10.79 7.68
C GLU A 266 8.75 10.05 6.94
N ASP A 267 9.37 9.09 7.62
CA ASP A 267 10.31 8.15 7.02
C ASP A 267 9.64 6.80 6.67
N MET A 268 10.32 6.00 5.85
CA MET A 268 9.79 4.69 5.45
C MET A 268 9.59 3.74 6.64
N GLU A 269 10.46 3.85 7.66
CA GLU A 269 10.45 2.93 8.79
C GLU A 269 9.27 3.19 9.74
N SER A 270 8.94 4.45 10.01
CA SER A 270 7.78 4.83 10.82
C SER A 270 6.46 4.34 10.21
N ILE A 271 6.28 4.44 8.89
CA ILE A 271 5.12 3.89 8.19
C ILE A 271 5.06 2.36 8.36
N GLU A 272 6.19 1.66 8.16
CA GLU A 272 6.25 0.21 8.34
C GLU A 272 5.96 -0.22 9.78
N ARG A 273 6.44 0.53 10.78
CA ARG A 273 6.13 0.30 12.20
C ARG A 273 4.65 0.54 12.49
N ARG A 274 4.06 1.64 12.00
CA ARG A 274 2.63 1.95 12.16
C ARG A 274 1.75 0.86 11.56
N HIS A 275 2.02 0.46 10.33
CA HIS A 275 1.29 -0.62 9.66
C HIS A 275 1.43 -1.96 10.40
N ALA A 276 2.58 -2.23 11.00
CA ALA A 276 2.79 -3.44 11.79
C ALA A 276 1.95 -3.52 13.07
N LEU A 277 1.49 -2.37 13.60
CA LEU A 277 0.67 -2.28 14.81
C LEU A 277 -0.83 -2.38 14.53
N LEU A 278 -1.25 -2.20 13.28
CA LEU A 278 -2.65 -2.34 12.87
C LEU A 278 -3.18 -3.74 13.14
N ASP A 279 -4.50 -3.82 13.29
CA ASP A 279 -5.21 -5.06 13.54
C ASP A 279 -4.89 -6.16 12.50
N PRO A 280 -4.91 -7.44 12.91
CA PRO A 280 -4.69 -8.53 11.98
C PRO A 280 -5.81 -8.60 10.94
N PRO A 281 -5.49 -8.93 9.69
CA PRO A 281 -6.49 -8.89 8.62
C PRO A 281 -7.56 -9.98 8.76
N TRP A 282 -8.71 -9.74 8.16
CA TRP A 282 -9.94 -10.54 8.31
C TRP A 282 -9.73 -12.03 8.00
N TYR A 283 -8.82 -12.38 7.10
CA TYR A 283 -8.55 -13.77 6.72
C TYR A 283 -7.69 -14.52 7.74
N VAL A 284 -7.14 -13.81 8.73
CA VAL A 284 -6.38 -14.36 9.87
C VAL A 284 -7.23 -14.35 11.14
N ALA A 285 -8.25 -13.48 11.21
CA ALA A 285 -9.23 -13.41 12.29
C ALA A 285 -9.93 -14.75 12.67
N PRO A 286 -10.11 -15.75 11.77
CA PRO A 286 -10.67 -17.05 12.12
C PRO A 286 -9.87 -17.85 13.16
N MET A 287 -8.68 -17.39 13.56
CA MET A 287 -7.97 -17.91 14.73
C MET A 287 -8.81 -17.86 16.02
N THR A 288 -9.88 -17.04 16.02
CA THR A 288 -10.88 -16.92 17.09
C THR A 288 -12.07 -17.88 16.95
N TRP A 289 -12.25 -18.55 15.80
CA TRP A 289 -13.37 -19.47 15.61
C TRP A 289 -13.24 -20.65 16.58
N ARG A 290 -14.26 -20.83 17.42
CA ARG A 290 -14.36 -21.99 18.33
C ARG A 290 -14.72 -23.23 17.54
N LEU A 291 -13.75 -23.77 16.79
CA LEU A 291 -13.86 -25.10 16.16
C LEU A 291 -14.15 -26.14 17.26
N ARG A 292 -15.26 -26.86 17.13
CA ARG A 292 -15.72 -27.91 18.06
C ARG A 292 -15.83 -29.26 17.35
N GLY A 293 -15.80 -30.35 18.11
CA GLY A 293 -15.94 -31.71 17.59
C GLY A 293 -14.73 -32.15 16.75
N ILE A 294 -14.96 -32.88 15.66
CA ILE A 294 -13.89 -33.39 14.77
C ILE A 294 -13.02 -32.26 14.18
N TRP A 295 -13.57 -31.06 14.03
CA TRP A 295 -12.86 -29.87 13.54
C TRP A 295 -11.81 -29.36 14.54
N ALA A 296 -11.87 -29.75 15.82
CA ALA A 296 -10.84 -29.39 16.80
C ALA A 296 -9.48 -30.01 16.46
N LEU A 297 -9.45 -31.16 15.76
CA LEU A 297 -8.20 -31.77 15.30
C LEU A 297 -7.47 -30.90 14.27
N LEU A 298 -8.22 -30.15 13.46
CA LEU A 298 -7.68 -29.23 12.47
C LEU A 298 -7.20 -27.91 13.10
N ARG A 299 -7.54 -27.63 14.37
CA ARG A 299 -7.18 -26.38 15.05
C ARG A 299 -5.67 -26.16 15.09
N SER A 300 -4.89 -27.19 15.41
CA SER A 300 -3.42 -27.07 15.53
C SER A 300 -2.75 -26.74 14.19
N PRO A 301 -2.89 -27.55 13.13
CA PRO A 301 -2.27 -27.23 11.84
C PRO A 301 -2.80 -25.91 11.27
N LEU A 302 -4.09 -25.60 11.46
CA LEU A 302 -4.66 -24.33 11.03
C LEU A 302 -4.07 -23.15 11.82
N SER A 303 -3.86 -23.26 13.13
CA SER A 303 -3.24 -22.18 13.91
C SER A 303 -1.78 -21.90 13.51
N VAL A 304 -1.00 -22.94 13.20
CA VAL A 304 0.37 -22.79 12.70
C VAL A 304 0.35 -22.10 11.33
N TRP A 305 -0.56 -22.53 10.46
CA TRP A 305 -0.76 -21.91 9.16
C TRP A 305 -1.19 -20.44 9.25
N LEU A 306 -2.20 -20.14 10.06
CA LEU A 306 -2.68 -18.78 10.26
C LEU A 306 -1.59 -17.90 10.88
N GLY A 307 -0.82 -18.41 11.84
CA GLY A 307 0.34 -17.70 12.39
C GLY A 307 1.46 -17.48 11.36
N PHE A 308 1.60 -18.36 10.36
CA PHE A 308 2.48 -18.13 9.21
C PHE A 308 1.92 -17.03 8.30
N VAL A 309 0.65 -17.11 7.89
CA VAL A 309 -0.01 -16.09 7.05
C VAL A 309 -0.03 -14.72 7.73
N GLN A 310 -0.26 -14.67 9.05
CA GLN A 310 -0.22 -13.44 9.86
C GLN A 310 1.16 -12.75 9.83
N ARG A 311 2.23 -13.56 9.89
CA ARG A 311 3.60 -13.05 9.83
C ARG A 311 3.90 -12.50 8.44
N LEU A 312 3.45 -13.19 7.39
CA LEU A 312 3.58 -12.72 6.01
C LEU A 312 2.79 -11.44 5.76
N SER A 313 1.55 -11.34 6.27
CA SER A 313 0.65 -10.22 5.97
C SER A 313 0.99 -8.91 6.67
N ARG A 314 1.87 -8.95 7.69
CA ARG A 314 2.23 -7.79 8.53
C ARG A 314 2.60 -6.55 7.72
N ARG A 315 3.25 -6.72 6.58
CA ARG A 315 3.73 -5.62 5.73
C ARG A 315 2.62 -4.92 4.93
N TRP A 316 1.52 -5.60 4.65
CA TRP A 316 0.39 -5.11 3.84
C TRP A 316 -0.83 -4.74 4.69
N ARG A 317 -0.68 -4.65 6.01
CA ARG A 317 -1.83 -4.37 6.90
C ARG A 317 -2.49 -3.03 6.62
N GLY A 318 -1.72 -2.00 6.27
CA GLY A 318 -2.29 -0.69 5.90
C GLY A 318 -3.23 -0.80 4.69
N GLU A 319 -2.78 -1.46 3.61
CA GLU A 319 -3.57 -1.61 2.39
C GLU A 319 -4.75 -2.55 2.60
N VAL A 320 -4.55 -3.62 3.37
CA VAL A 320 -5.63 -4.54 3.70
C VAL A 320 -6.68 -3.83 4.55
N LEU A 321 -6.29 -2.98 5.50
CA LEU A 321 -7.21 -2.16 6.28
C LEU A 321 -8.01 -1.21 5.39
N VAL A 322 -7.40 -0.59 4.37
CA VAL A 322 -8.13 0.21 3.37
C VAL A 322 -9.19 -0.64 2.64
N VAL A 323 -8.82 -1.85 2.22
CA VAL A 323 -9.74 -2.77 1.54
C VAL A 323 -10.88 -3.22 2.47
N GLU A 324 -10.59 -3.44 3.75
CA GLU A 324 -11.56 -3.88 4.76
C GLU A 324 -12.51 -2.76 5.19
N THR A 325 -12.02 -1.53 5.32
CA THR A 325 -12.83 -0.36 5.71
C THR A 325 -13.72 0.12 4.57
N ARG A 326 -13.29 -0.04 3.31
CA ARG A 326 -14.02 0.38 2.10
C ARG A 326 -14.18 -0.76 1.08
N PRO A 327 -14.86 -1.87 1.42
CA PRO A 327 -14.90 -3.08 0.59
C PRO A 327 -15.60 -2.87 -0.76
N ALA A 328 -16.62 -2.01 -0.81
CA ALA A 328 -17.31 -1.68 -2.05
C ALA A 328 -16.39 -0.96 -3.05
N ILE A 329 -15.61 0.00 -2.56
CA ILE A 329 -14.61 0.74 -3.37
C ILE A 329 -13.56 -0.24 -3.89
N ALA A 330 -13.00 -1.08 -3.01
CA ALA A 330 -11.99 -2.07 -3.36
C ALA A 330 -12.51 -3.08 -4.40
N ALA A 331 -13.73 -3.60 -4.21
CA ALA A 331 -14.36 -4.50 -5.18
C ALA A 331 -14.55 -3.83 -6.55
N GLY A 332 -15.05 -2.59 -6.57
CA GLY A 332 -15.17 -1.81 -7.79
C GLY A 332 -13.83 -1.61 -8.49
N PHE A 333 -12.81 -1.20 -7.73
CA PHE A 333 -11.45 -1.01 -8.21
C PHE A 333 -10.89 -2.30 -8.84
N GLY A 334 -11.01 -3.43 -8.15
CA GLY A 334 -10.54 -4.73 -8.62
C GLY A 334 -11.24 -5.17 -9.91
N VAL A 335 -12.55 -4.96 -10.02
CA VAL A 335 -13.31 -5.21 -11.26
C VAL A 335 -12.83 -4.28 -12.38
N GLY A 336 -12.66 -2.98 -12.11
CA GLY A 336 -12.19 -2.02 -13.10
C GLY A 336 -10.80 -2.35 -13.62
N ALA A 337 -9.88 -2.73 -12.74
CA ALA A 337 -8.52 -3.14 -13.09
C ALA A 337 -8.54 -4.43 -13.92
N SER A 338 -9.38 -5.40 -13.54
CA SER A 338 -9.56 -6.66 -14.27
C SER A 338 -10.14 -6.47 -15.67
N LEU A 339 -11.08 -5.53 -15.84
CA LEU A 339 -11.64 -5.19 -17.15
C LEU A 339 -10.59 -4.54 -18.06
N LEU A 340 -9.72 -3.68 -17.52
CA LEU A 340 -8.60 -3.12 -18.28
C LEU A 340 -7.58 -4.19 -18.68
N LEU A 341 -7.29 -5.14 -17.77
CA LEU A 341 -6.43 -6.30 -18.02
C LEU A 341 -6.94 -7.17 -19.17
N ALA A 342 -8.26 -7.29 -19.33
CA ALA A 342 -8.87 -8.10 -20.37
C ALA A 342 -8.64 -7.56 -21.80
N ILE A 343 -8.15 -6.31 -21.95
CA ILE A 343 -7.90 -5.69 -23.26
C ILE A 343 -6.39 -5.75 -23.55
N PRO A 344 -5.92 -6.61 -24.48
CA PRO A 344 -4.49 -6.90 -24.64
C PRO A 344 -3.59 -5.68 -24.91
N VAL A 345 -4.06 -4.72 -25.72
CA VAL A 345 -3.28 -3.51 -26.04
C VAL A 345 -3.17 -2.59 -24.82
N ILE A 346 -4.25 -2.46 -24.04
CA ILE A 346 -4.28 -1.63 -22.84
C ILE A 346 -3.50 -2.28 -21.71
N ASN A 347 -3.43 -3.62 -21.67
CA ASN A 347 -2.70 -4.38 -20.66
C ASN A 347 -1.23 -3.90 -20.49
N LEU A 348 -0.58 -3.44 -21.57
CA LEU A 348 0.78 -2.90 -21.52
C LEU A 348 0.89 -1.59 -20.71
N LEU A 349 -0.15 -0.75 -20.71
CA LEU A 349 -0.23 0.51 -19.97
C LEU A 349 -1.02 0.37 -18.66
N MET A 350 -1.60 -0.81 -18.41
CA MET A 350 -2.48 -1.06 -17.28
C MET A 350 -1.76 -0.82 -15.96
N ARG A 351 -0.54 -1.38 -15.77
CA ARG A 351 0.20 -1.25 -14.51
C ARG A 351 0.42 0.23 -14.13
N PRO A 352 1.00 1.09 -14.98
CA PRO A 352 1.09 2.53 -14.73
C PRO A 352 -0.27 3.19 -14.41
N ALA A 353 -1.31 2.88 -15.19
CA ALA A 353 -2.65 3.44 -14.97
C ALA A 353 -3.25 3.03 -13.62
N VAL A 354 -3.07 1.78 -13.20
CA VAL A 354 -3.53 1.25 -11.92
C VAL A 354 -2.74 1.82 -10.76
N VAL A 355 -1.43 2.06 -10.90
CA VAL A 355 -0.63 2.77 -9.88
C VAL A 355 -1.13 4.20 -9.70
N ILE A 356 -1.41 4.92 -10.80
CA ILE A 356 -1.99 6.28 -10.74
C ILE A 356 -3.37 6.25 -10.07
N ALA A 357 -4.23 5.31 -10.47
CA ALA A 357 -5.55 5.15 -9.89
C ALA A 357 -5.49 4.84 -8.38
N ALA A 358 -4.60 3.94 -7.98
CA ALA A 358 -4.38 3.58 -6.59
C ALA A 358 -3.81 4.75 -5.78
N ALA A 359 -2.97 5.60 -6.37
CA ALA A 359 -2.47 6.82 -5.71
C ALA A 359 -3.62 7.81 -5.43
N HIS A 360 -4.60 7.93 -6.34
CA HIS A 360 -5.81 8.70 -6.09
C HIS A 360 -6.65 8.08 -4.97
N VAL A 361 -6.88 6.76 -4.99
CA VAL A 361 -7.65 6.07 -3.94
C VAL A 361 -7.00 6.22 -2.59
N LEU A 362 -5.69 5.97 -2.50
CA LEU A 362 -4.94 6.05 -1.26
C LEU A 362 -4.92 7.50 -0.75
N GLY A 363 -4.58 8.48 -1.60
CA GLY A 363 -4.57 9.89 -1.20
C GLY A 363 -5.94 10.45 -0.76
N ARG A 364 -7.05 9.81 -1.16
CA ARG A 364 -8.40 10.18 -0.71
C ARG A 364 -8.88 9.44 0.53
N LEU A 365 -8.25 8.32 0.87
CA LEU A 365 -8.61 7.49 2.02
C LEU A 365 -7.59 7.60 3.17
N GLU A 366 -6.40 8.16 2.92
CA GLU A 366 -5.38 8.47 3.93
C GLU A 366 -5.98 9.31 5.08
N GLU A 367 -6.80 10.32 4.77
CA GLU A 367 -7.53 11.15 5.75
C GLU A 367 -8.46 10.34 6.68
N GLU A 368 -8.90 9.14 6.27
CA GLU A 368 -9.72 8.25 7.09
C GLU A 368 -8.91 7.24 7.91
N LEU A 369 -7.64 7.04 7.56
CA LEU A 369 -6.70 6.12 8.22
C LEU A 369 -5.87 6.81 9.29
N GLU A 370 -5.69 8.13 9.18
CA GLU A 370 -5.20 8.97 10.27
C GLU A 370 -6.19 8.84 11.43
N LEU A 371 -5.85 7.98 12.39
CA LEU A 371 -6.64 7.80 13.61
C LEU A 371 -6.85 9.17 14.23
N PRO A 372 -8.07 9.51 14.68
CA PRO A 372 -8.31 10.81 15.29
C PRO A 372 -7.33 11.00 16.44
N GLU A 373 -6.44 11.98 16.30
CA GLU A 373 -5.46 12.37 17.32
C GLU A 373 -6.12 12.73 18.67
N GLU A 374 -7.44 12.89 18.67
CA GLU A 374 -8.27 13.22 19.83
C GLU A 374 -8.12 12.23 21.01
N GLU A 375 -7.81 10.94 20.79
CA GLU A 375 -7.55 10.02 21.91
C GLU A 375 -6.09 10.09 22.44
N GLN A 376 -5.15 10.66 21.68
CA GLN A 376 -3.78 10.87 22.15
C GLN A 376 -3.63 12.18 22.92
N GLY A 377 -4.43 13.20 22.59
CA GLY A 377 -4.55 14.42 23.40
C GLY A 377 -5.09 14.15 24.80
N GLU A 378 -6.15 13.34 24.93
CA GLU A 378 -6.70 12.97 26.25
C GLU A 378 -5.77 12.05 27.06
N GLN A 379 -4.96 11.20 26.41
CA GLN A 379 -3.96 10.40 27.11
C GLN A 379 -2.73 11.21 27.52
N GLY A 380 -2.29 12.16 26.69
CA GLY A 380 -1.22 13.10 27.05
C GLY A 380 -1.63 14.03 28.19
N GLU A 381 -2.84 14.60 28.14
CA GLU A 381 -3.38 15.39 29.26
C GLU A 381 -3.62 14.52 30.49
N ALA A 382 -4.11 13.29 30.37
CA ALA A 382 -4.28 12.41 31.53
C ALA A 382 -2.94 11.97 32.14
N GLU A 383 -1.89 11.75 31.33
CA GLU A 383 -0.57 11.36 31.80
C GLU A 383 0.18 12.56 32.42
N GLU A 384 0.01 13.76 31.87
CA GLU A 384 0.51 15.02 32.45
C GLU A 384 -0.22 15.35 33.76
N ASP A 385 -1.54 15.14 33.83
CA ASP A 385 -2.37 15.36 35.03
C ASP A 385 -2.11 14.27 36.12
N VAL A 386 -1.73 13.05 35.72
CA VAL A 386 -1.25 12.00 36.63
C VAL A 386 0.18 12.30 37.13
N SER A 387 1.08 12.76 36.26
CA SER A 387 2.43 13.18 36.64
C SER A 387 2.39 14.35 37.62
N ALA A 388 1.58 15.37 37.34
CA ALA A 388 1.40 16.52 38.22
C ALA A 388 0.79 16.13 39.58
N LYS A 389 -0.17 15.19 39.61
CA LYS A 389 -0.73 14.65 40.86
C LYS A 389 0.28 13.81 41.65
N GLN A 390 1.15 13.05 41.00
CA GLN A 390 2.21 12.28 41.66
C GLN A 390 3.29 13.20 42.25
N GLU A 391 3.66 14.26 41.54
CA GLU A 391 4.63 15.26 42.01
C GLU A 391 4.07 16.01 43.23
N ALA A 392 2.81 16.47 43.16
CA ALA A 392 2.14 17.12 44.29
C ALA A 392 1.96 16.18 45.50
N ALA A 393 1.68 14.89 45.28
CA ALA A 393 1.59 13.92 46.37
C ALA A 393 2.95 13.67 47.05
N GLY A 394 4.04 13.64 46.26
CA GLY A 394 5.40 13.53 46.78
C GLY A 394 5.81 14.74 47.64
N GLU A 395 5.46 15.95 47.22
CA GLU A 395 5.73 17.17 47.99
C GLU A 395 5.00 17.21 49.34
N VAL A 396 3.74 16.75 49.38
CA VAL A 396 2.95 16.68 50.62
C VAL A 396 3.54 15.66 51.60
N GLU A 397 4.01 14.51 51.11
CA GLU A 397 4.66 13.50 51.95
C GLU A 397 6.01 13.99 52.50
N GLU A 398 6.79 14.69 51.68
CA GLU A 398 8.06 15.29 52.13
C GLU A 398 7.83 16.40 53.17
N GLN A 399 6.80 17.23 53.00
CA GLN A 399 6.46 18.28 53.96
C GLN A 399 5.99 17.69 55.30
N ALA A 400 5.16 16.65 55.28
CA ALA A 400 4.73 15.94 56.49
C ALA A 400 5.91 15.30 57.23
N ALA A 401 6.88 14.72 56.50
CA ALA A 401 8.10 14.16 57.09
C ALA A 401 9.00 15.23 57.72
N ARG A 402 9.06 16.44 57.14
CA ARG A 402 9.79 17.58 57.72
C ARG A 402 9.14 18.09 58.99
N GLU A 403 7.82 18.22 59.04
CA GLU A 403 7.10 18.66 60.23
C GLU A 403 7.22 17.65 61.40
N ALA A 404 7.15 16.35 61.12
CA ALA A 404 7.34 15.30 62.13
C ALA A 404 8.75 15.34 62.76
N LYS A 405 9.76 15.87 62.06
CA LYS A 405 11.13 16.00 62.55
C LYS A 405 11.35 17.24 63.43
N ILE A 406 10.43 18.21 63.42
CA ILE A 406 10.55 19.47 64.16
C ILE A 406 9.88 19.40 65.55
N LEU A 407 9.04 18.40 65.83
CA LEU A 407 8.46 18.21 67.16
C LEU A 407 9.55 17.74 68.16
N PRO A 408 9.93 18.57 69.14
CA PRO A 408 10.93 18.18 70.12
C PRO A 408 10.35 17.12 71.07
N SER A 409 11.15 16.11 71.38
CA SER A 409 10.85 15.07 72.35
C SER A 409 10.76 15.65 73.77
N GLU A 410 9.67 16.33 74.07
CA GLU A 410 9.39 16.87 75.38
C GLU A 410 8.49 15.89 76.14
N SER A 411 9.11 14.90 76.80
CA SER A 411 8.65 14.31 78.08
C SER A 411 9.31 12.96 78.34
N ALA A 412 10.32 12.96 79.20
CA ALA A 412 10.55 11.87 80.17
C ALA A 412 11.66 12.32 81.13
N GLY A 413 11.28 13.13 82.12
CA GLY A 413 12.19 13.60 83.16
C GLY A 413 11.40 14.05 84.37
N ALA A 414 10.78 13.12 85.08
CA ALA A 414 10.26 13.34 86.42
C ALA A 414 10.28 12.00 87.21
N GLU A 415 11.43 11.72 87.82
CA GLU A 415 11.54 11.02 89.11
C GLU A 415 11.37 12.07 90.23
N PRO A 416 11.12 11.71 91.50
CA PRO A 416 11.40 10.43 92.18
C PRO A 416 10.20 9.64 92.70
#